data_AF-A0AAE1B8U9-F1
#
_entry.id   AF-A0AAE1B8U9-F1
#
_cell.length_a   1.000
_cell.length_b   1.000
_cell.length_c   1.000
_cell.angle_alpha   90.00
_cell.angle_beta   90.00
_cell.angle_gamma   90.00
#
_symmetry.space_group_name_H-M   'P 1'
#
loop_
_entity.id
_entity.type
_entity.pdbx_description
1 polymer ?
#
loop_
_entity_poly.entity_id
_entity_poly.type
_entity_poly.pdbx_seq_one_letter_code
_entity_poly.pdbx_strand_id
1 'polypeptide(L)'
;MLSEKCKAIVRKSINKLNNNRAPGKDGIQGELLKYGPETIDSYIANIINESFEKHEILDINVDEIIPLPKPGKPKGPPKNLRPITLLNTIRKTLSTIVLERIRPHVEKYISHSQSGFRPNRRTADVAWTHKWLAAKTLQEKINITITGIDMSAAFDTIDRATLLNILETIIEEDELRLVRFLLSNTCLNIRIGGTKEEKKFTSNIGTPQGDSLSPILFVVYLENALKEVRPILPESEKTLPNEIAYADDVDFIARERIDVAQIQRVLKRYNLEVNVDKTEYTILDRNEKSWKNTKKVGTLIGDTEDVQRRKQLSTTALAKLQNVWVRGDKLKKKTKLKLYRALVKSVLTYNCSTWALTQAEEKKLDAFHRKQLKRVVGIRYPVKITNKALYKQCNERPLSLYVLENRSRLFGHILRRDREIPANKAMEGFFIPQGDKYRGRPITTLPVVLNNDLSRLESNTYGLKTFKDIENLKKIAEQRDQWRILCTGIQKAAEALQSDDYDAERR
;
A
#
# COMPACT_ATOMS: atom_id res chain seq x y z
N MET A 1 4.81 -21.28 -38.20
CA MET A 1 3.74 -21.54 -37.22
C MET A 1 4.12 -20.87 -35.92
N LEU A 2 3.32 -19.93 -35.42
CA LEU A 2 3.51 -19.43 -34.06
C LEU A 2 3.43 -20.59 -33.08
N SER A 3 4.38 -20.66 -32.14
CA SER A 3 4.36 -21.71 -31.13
C SER A 3 3.08 -21.62 -30.30
N GLU A 4 2.47 -22.76 -29.96
CA GLU A 4 1.34 -22.84 -29.00
C GLU A 4 1.64 -22.11 -27.67
N LYS A 5 2.93 -22.02 -27.33
CA LYS A 5 3.44 -21.25 -26.20
C LYS A 5 3.10 -19.75 -26.29
N CYS A 6 3.20 -19.12 -27.47
CA CYS A 6 2.85 -17.70 -27.65
C CYS A 6 1.36 -17.46 -27.41
N LYS A 7 0.49 -18.32 -27.95
CA LYS A 7 -0.97 -18.25 -27.76
C LYS A 7 -1.34 -18.37 -26.28
N ALA A 8 -0.76 -19.35 -25.59
CA ALA A 8 -0.99 -19.56 -24.17
C ALA A 8 -0.57 -18.36 -23.31
N ILE A 9 0.54 -17.70 -23.65
CA ILE A 9 1.01 -16.47 -22.98
C ILE A 9 0.00 -15.33 -23.17
N VAL A 10 -0.50 -15.14 -24.40
CA VAL A 10 -1.51 -14.11 -24.70
C VAL A 10 -2.80 -14.36 -23.92
N ARG A 11 -3.34 -15.58 -23.96
CA ARG A 11 -4.55 -15.95 -23.21
C ARG A 11 -4.39 -15.70 -21.70
N LYS A 12 -3.25 -16.11 -21.14
CA LYS A 12 -2.93 -15.88 -19.73
C LYS A 12 -2.92 -14.38 -19.38
N SER A 13 -2.37 -13.55 -20.26
CA SER A 13 -2.33 -12.09 -20.10
C SER A 13 -3.73 -11.47 -20.20
N ILE A 14 -4.52 -11.83 -21.21
CA ILE A 14 -5.91 -11.39 -21.39
C ILE A 14 -6.76 -11.70 -20.16
N ASN A 15 -6.58 -12.89 -19.58
CA ASN A 15 -7.31 -13.30 -18.38
C ASN A 15 -7.04 -12.40 -17.16
N LYS A 16 -5.92 -11.68 -17.13
CA LYS A 16 -5.57 -10.72 -16.07
C LYS A 16 -6.17 -9.32 -16.28
N LEU A 17 -6.71 -9.02 -17.46
CA LEU A 17 -7.38 -7.73 -17.70
C LEU A 17 -8.54 -7.55 -16.72
N ASN A 18 -8.75 -6.34 -16.23
CA ASN A 18 -9.85 -6.05 -15.31
C ASN A 18 -11.16 -5.82 -16.09
N ASN A 19 -12.26 -6.38 -15.60
CA ASN A 19 -13.59 -6.10 -16.12
C ASN A 19 -14.09 -4.70 -15.69
N ASN A 20 -15.06 -4.16 -16.41
CA ASN A 20 -15.73 -2.87 -16.23
C ASN A 20 -14.76 -1.70 -16.25
N ARG A 21 -13.76 -1.75 -17.13
CA ARG A 21 -12.79 -0.67 -17.35
C ARG A 21 -13.10 0.06 -18.66
N ALA A 22 -12.84 1.37 -18.66
CA ALA A 22 -12.94 2.16 -19.87
C ALA A 22 -11.91 1.66 -20.92
N PRO A 23 -12.33 1.47 -22.18
CA PRO A 23 -11.45 1.08 -23.27
C PRO A 23 -10.57 2.25 -23.72
N GLY A 24 -9.58 1.97 -24.56
CA GLY A 24 -8.82 3.02 -25.26
C GLY A 24 -9.63 3.63 -26.40
N LYS A 25 -8.92 4.31 -27.32
CA LYS A 25 -9.53 4.99 -28.48
C LYS A 25 -10.30 4.04 -29.42
N ASP A 26 -9.88 2.78 -29.48
CA ASP A 26 -10.50 1.73 -30.30
C ASP A 26 -11.87 1.25 -29.79
N GLY A 27 -12.26 1.60 -28.56
CA GLY A 27 -13.51 1.18 -27.94
C GLY A 27 -13.55 -0.30 -27.54
N ILE A 28 -12.47 -1.06 -27.71
CA ILE A 28 -12.43 -2.49 -27.41
C ILE A 28 -12.27 -2.69 -25.90
N GLN A 29 -13.29 -3.28 -25.27
CA GLN A 29 -13.27 -3.61 -23.84
C GLN A 29 -12.49 -4.91 -23.58
N GLY A 30 -11.90 -5.04 -22.38
CA GLY A 30 -11.13 -6.23 -22.01
C GLY A 30 -11.95 -7.53 -22.01
N GLU A 31 -13.23 -7.42 -21.69
CA GLU A 31 -14.18 -8.54 -21.68
C GLU A 31 -14.38 -9.18 -23.04
N LEU A 32 -14.32 -8.39 -24.12
CA LEU A 32 -14.44 -8.92 -25.48
C LEU A 32 -13.31 -9.89 -25.81
N LEU A 33 -12.10 -9.60 -25.32
CA LEU A 33 -10.95 -10.49 -25.47
C LEU A 33 -11.03 -11.67 -24.49
N LYS A 34 -11.42 -11.41 -23.22
CA LYS A 34 -11.44 -12.43 -22.17
C LYS A 34 -12.46 -13.53 -22.41
N TYR A 35 -13.65 -13.16 -22.84
CA TYR A 35 -14.77 -14.09 -23.08
C TYR A 35 -14.94 -14.42 -24.56
N GLY A 36 -14.08 -13.88 -25.43
CA GLY A 36 -14.04 -14.22 -26.85
C GLY A 36 -13.36 -15.57 -27.13
N PRO A 37 -13.51 -16.08 -28.36
CA PRO A 37 -12.95 -17.36 -28.78
C PRO A 37 -11.42 -17.39 -28.75
N GLU A 38 -10.84 -18.59 -28.59
CA GLU A 38 -9.38 -18.82 -28.55
C GLU A 38 -8.65 -18.41 -29.83
N THR A 39 -9.37 -18.35 -30.96
CA THR A 39 -8.83 -17.85 -32.22
C THR A 39 -8.31 -16.42 -32.11
N ILE A 40 -8.89 -15.58 -31.25
CA ILE A 40 -8.44 -14.19 -31.01
C ILE A 40 -7.01 -14.17 -30.46
N ASP A 41 -6.63 -15.11 -29.60
CA ASP A 41 -5.28 -15.16 -29.02
C ASP A 41 -4.23 -15.39 -30.11
N SER A 42 -4.59 -16.24 -31.09
CA SER A 42 -3.74 -16.53 -32.24
C SER A 42 -3.57 -15.29 -33.10
N TYR A 43 -4.65 -14.55 -33.39
CA TYR A 43 -4.56 -13.30 -34.15
C TYR A 43 -3.71 -12.25 -33.44
N ILE A 44 -3.92 -12.04 -32.13
CA ILE A 44 -3.13 -11.09 -31.35
C ILE A 44 -1.65 -11.48 -31.33
N ALA A 45 -1.36 -12.77 -31.09
CA ALA A 45 0.01 -13.26 -31.09
C ALA A 45 0.68 -13.07 -32.47
N ASN A 46 -0.03 -13.38 -33.56
CA ASN A 46 0.47 -13.19 -34.92
C ASN A 46 0.75 -11.72 -35.21
N ILE A 47 -0.19 -10.82 -34.91
CA ILE A 47 -0.04 -9.37 -35.17
C ILE A 47 1.18 -8.81 -34.41
N ILE A 48 1.37 -9.21 -33.16
CA ILE A 48 2.52 -8.80 -32.37
C ILE A 48 3.81 -9.35 -33.01
N ASN A 49 3.88 -10.65 -33.27
CA ASN A 49 5.09 -11.27 -33.81
C ASN A 49 5.45 -10.73 -35.21
N GLU A 50 4.48 -10.58 -36.10
CA GLU A 50 4.70 -10.00 -37.43
C GLU A 50 5.22 -8.57 -37.34
N SER A 51 4.69 -7.76 -36.41
CA SER A 51 5.18 -6.41 -36.14
C SER A 51 6.65 -6.42 -35.71
N PHE A 52 7.06 -7.37 -34.86
CA PHE A 52 8.46 -7.54 -34.46
C PHE A 52 9.36 -8.06 -35.59
N GLU A 53 8.89 -9.03 -36.37
CA GLU A 53 9.65 -9.59 -37.50
C GLU A 53 9.88 -8.56 -38.60
N LYS A 54 8.84 -7.79 -38.95
CA LYS A 54 8.88 -6.78 -40.02
C LYS A 54 9.39 -5.42 -39.56
N HIS A 55 9.64 -5.23 -38.26
CA HIS A 55 9.97 -3.94 -37.66
C HIS A 55 8.91 -2.85 -37.93
N GLU A 56 7.64 -3.26 -38.05
CA GLU A 56 6.51 -2.37 -38.29
C GLU A 56 5.88 -1.93 -36.97
N ILE A 57 5.56 -0.65 -36.82
CA ILE A 57 4.92 -0.12 -35.62
C ILE A 57 3.43 -0.38 -35.69
N LEU A 58 2.87 -1.04 -34.68
CA LEU A 58 1.42 -1.16 -34.53
C LEU A 58 0.82 0.17 -34.07
N ASP A 59 -0.33 0.55 -34.63
CA ASP A 59 -1.11 1.72 -34.20
C ASP A 59 -1.86 1.47 -32.87
N ILE A 60 -1.14 0.96 -31.88
CA ILE A 60 -1.63 0.71 -30.51
C ILE A 60 -1.07 1.72 -29.50
N ASN A 61 -0.18 2.63 -29.95
CA ASN A 61 0.51 3.64 -29.13
C ASN A 61 -0.17 5.03 -29.18
N VAL A 62 -1.40 5.11 -29.68
CA VAL A 62 -2.26 6.29 -29.60
C VAL A 62 -3.09 6.21 -28.33
N ASP A 63 -2.70 7.02 -27.34
CA ASP A 63 -3.32 6.99 -26.03
C ASP A 63 -4.20 8.20 -25.77
N GLU A 64 -5.24 8.01 -24.98
CA GLU A 64 -6.14 9.09 -24.61
C GLU A 64 -5.99 9.48 -23.14
N ILE A 65 -5.71 10.75 -22.89
CA ILE A 65 -5.59 11.30 -21.54
C ILE A 65 -6.94 11.86 -21.11
N ILE A 66 -7.43 11.37 -19.97
CA ILE A 66 -8.58 11.88 -19.24
C ILE A 66 -8.09 12.55 -17.94
N PRO A 67 -8.16 13.88 -17.85
CA PRO A 67 -7.83 14.59 -16.62
C PRO A 67 -8.89 14.36 -15.53
N LEU A 68 -8.52 13.66 -14.46
CA LEU A 68 -9.40 13.43 -13.30
C LEU A 68 -9.09 14.40 -12.15
N PRO A 69 -10.09 15.05 -11.53
CA PRO A 69 -9.86 15.90 -10.37
C PRO A 69 -9.24 15.15 -9.18
N LYS A 70 -8.18 15.71 -8.59
CA LYS A 70 -7.62 15.23 -7.32
C LYS A 70 -8.69 15.43 -6.22
N PRO A 71 -9.00 14.39 -5.41
CA PRO A 71 -9.97 14.50 -4.33
C PRO A 71 -9.64 15.66 -3.38
N GLY A 72 -10.64 16.49 -3.07
CA GLY A 72 -10.52 17.58 -2.10
C GLY A 72 -9.70 18.78 -2.56
N LYS A 73 -9.30 18.86 -3.84
CA LYS A 73 -8.61 20.03 -4.40
C LYS A 73 -9.58 20.90 -5.22
N PRO A 74 -9.33 22.23 -5.30
CA PRO A 74 -10.13 23.12 -6.14
C PRO A 74 -10.14 22.65 -7.61
N LYS A 75 -11.32 22.71 -8.24
CA LYS A 75 -11.49 22.43 -9.67
C LYS A 75 -10.85 23.53 -10.51
N GLY A 76 -10.35 23.21 -11.70
CA GLY A 76 -9.78 24.18 -12.65
C GLY A 76 -8.28 24.01 -12.87
N PRO A 77 -7.42 24.25 -11.85
CA PRO A 77 -5.97 24.24 -12.04
C PRO A 77 -5.43 22.88 -12.54
N PRO A 78 -4.59 22.85 -13.60
CA PRO A 78 -4.01 21.60 -14.12
C PRO A 78 -3.25 20.78 -13.07
N LYS A 79 -2.52 21.45 -12.15
CA LYS A 79 -1.82 20.79 -11.02
C LYS A 79 -2.75 19.99 -10.09
N ASN A 80 -4.05 20.30 -10.10
CA ASN A 80 -5.08 19.61 -9.34
C ASN A 80 -5.76 18.48 -10.12
N LEU A 81 -5.33 18.20 -11.35
CA LEU A 81 -5.81 17.08 -12.17
C LEU A 81 -4.79 15.94 -12.15
N ARG A 82 -5.26 14.71 -12.37
CA ARG A 82 -4.44 13.52 -12.66
C ARG A 82 -4.67 13.13 -14.11
N PRO A 83 -3.63 13.11 -14.96
CA PRO A 83 -3.78 12.71 -16.36
C PRO A 83 -3.85 11.18 -16.44
N ILE A 84 -5.06 10.60 -16.39
CA ILE A 84 -5.22 9.14 -16.55
C ILE A 84 -5.19 8.78 -18.03
N THR A 85 -4.33 7.86 -18.40
CA THR A 85 -4.17 7.39 -19.77
C THR A 85 -5.03 6.15 -20.03
N LEU A 86 -5.97 6.24 -20.97
CA LEU A 86 -6.73 5.13 -21.52
C LEU A 86 -5.96 4.50 -22.67
N LEU A 87 -5.38 3.33 -22.39
CA LEU A 87 -4.57 2.56 -23.34
C LEU A 87 -5.44 1.60 -24.15
N ASN A 88 -5.02 1.33 -25.38
CA ASN A 88 -5.53 0.23 -26.21
C ASN A 88 -5.47 -1.10 -25.44
N THR A 89 -6.48 -1.96 -25.62
CA THR A 89 -6.59 -3.22 -24.86
C THR A 89 -5.53 -4.25 -25.29
N ILE A 90 -5.17 -4.33 -26.57
CA ILE A 90 -4.04 -5.15 -27.07
C ILE A 90 -2.73 -4.64 -26.44
N ARG A 91 -2.52 -3.32 -26.39
CA ARG A 91 -1.37 -2.72 -25.70
C ARG A 91 -1.30 -3.15 -24.24
N LYS A 92 -2.40 -3.11 -23.49
CA LYS A 92 -2.44 -3.58 -22.08
C LYS A 92 -2.08 -5.06 -21.95
N THR A 93 -2.53 -5.89 -22.90
CA THR A 93 -2.16 -7.31 -22.97
C THR A 93 -0.66 -7.47 -23.17
N LEU A 94 -0.06 -6.71 -24.10
CA LEU A 94 1.39 -6.72 -24.32
C LEU A 94 2.15 -6.20 -23.10
N SER A 95 1.75 -5.09 -22.49
CA SER A 95 2.35 -4.55 -21.26
C SER A 95 2.32 -5.56 -20.12
N THR A 96 1.24 -6.35 -19.99
CA THR A 96 1.14 -7.42 -18.98
C THR A 96 2.09 -8.58 -19.28
N ILE A 97 2.27 -8.95 -20.55
CA ILE A 97 3.27 -9.97 -20.96
C ILE A 97 4.68 -9.48 -20.61
N VAL A 98 5.03 -8.26 -21.00
CA VAL A 98 6.33 -7.66 -20.71
C VAL A 98 6.57 -7.60 -19.21
N LEU A 99 5.58 -7.14 -18.45
CA LEU A 99 5.64 -7.10 -16.99
C LEU A 99 5.91 -8.47 -16.37
N GLU A 100 5.33 -9.55 -16.89
CA GLU A 100 5.61 -10.90 -16.41
C GLU A 100 7.03 -11.36 -16.72
N ARG A 101 7.54 -11.03 -17.91
CA ARG A 101 8.88 -11.39 -18.38
C ARG A 101 9.97 -10.70 -17.58
N ILE A 102 9.91 -9.36 -17.45
CA ILE A 102 10.96 -8.59 -16.77
C ILE A 102 10.93 -8.72 -15.24
N ARG A 103 9.81 -9.15 -14.65
CA ARG A 103 9.62 -9.14 -13.18
C ARG A 103 10.73 -9.85 -12.41
N PRO A 104 11.17 -11.07 -12.76
CA PRO A 104 12.23 -11.76 -12.04
C PRO A 104 13.58 -11.02 -12.06
N HIS A 105 13.85 -10.24 -13.11
CA HIS A 105 15.06 -9.44 -13.27
C HIS A 105 14.99 -8.17 -12.42
N VAL A 106 13.91 -7.39 -12.57
CA VAL A 106 13.75 -6.12 -11.85
C VAL A 106 13.59 -6.33 -10.33
N GLU A 107 12.96 -7.42 -9.87
CA GLU A 107 12.83 -7.70 -8.43
C GLU A 107 14.18 -7.95 -7.73
N LYS A 108 15.20 -8.42 -8.48
CA LYS A 108 16.58 -8.55 -7.98
C LYS A 108 17.32 -7.21 -7.96
N TYR A 109 16.98 -6.32 -8.89
CA TYR A 109 17.59 -4.99 -8.99
C TYR A 109 17.07 -4.00 -7.95
N ILE A 110 15.77 -4.09 -7.61
CA ILE A 110 15.08 -3.17 -6.71
C ILE A 110 15.42 -3.45 -5.24
N SER A 111 15.86 -2.42 -4.52
CA SER A 111 16.19 -2.47 -3.09
C SER A 111 15.06 -3.03 -2.23
N HIS A 112 15.42 -3.72 -1.14
CA HIS A 112 14.47 -4.18 -0.13
C HIS A 112 13.69 -3.05 0.55
N SER A 113 14.19 -1.81 0.47
CA SER A 113 13.54 -0.60 1.00
C SER A 113 12.27 -0.19 0.26
N GLN A 114 12.15 -0.54 -1.02
CA GLN A 114 10.98 -0.21 -1.83
C GLN A 114 9.85 -1.24 -1.63
N SER A 115 8.69 -0.75 -1.21
CA SER A 115 7.47 -1.53 -0.97
C SER A 115 6.36 -1.26 -2.00
N GLY A 116 6.41 -0.16 -2.73
CA GLY A 116 5.41 0.21 -3.73
C GLY A 116 5.44 -0.72 -4.95
N PHE A 117 4.25 -1.08 -5.46
CA PHE A 117 4.04 -1.88 -6.68
C PHE A 117 4.70 -3.27 -6.72
N ARG A 118 5.19 -3.76 -5.58
CA ARG A 118 5.86 -5.05 -5.46
C ARG A 118 4.95 -6.13 -4.88
N PRO A 119 5.11 -7.39 -5.31
CA PRO A 119 4.33 -8.49 -4.77
C PRO A 119 4.70 -8.71 -3.30
N ASN A 120 3.71 -9.09 -2.49
CA ASN A 120 3.89 -9.36 -1.07
C ASN A 120 4.48 -8.18 -0.25
N ARG A 121 4.23 -6.94 -0.71
CA ARG A 121 4.51 -5.69 0.01
C ARG A 121 3.21 -4.92 0.22
N ARG A 122 3.08 -4.25 1.36
CA ARG A 122 1.86 -3.55 1.77
C ARG A 122 2.21 -2.19 2.37
N THR A 123 1.28 -1.25 2.29
CA THR A 123 1.37 0.01 3.05
C THR A 123 1.46 -0.23 4.56
N ALA A 124 0.93 -1.36 5.04
CA ALA A 124 1.06 -1.77 6.43
C ALA A 124 2.51 -2.08 6.83
N ASP A 125 3.38 -2.51 5.90
CA ASP A 125 4.80 -2.77 6.20
C ASP A 125 5.52 -1.45 6.47
N VAL A 126 5.25 -0.42 5.66
CA VAL A 126 5.79 0.93 5.83
C VAL A 126 5.29 1.56 7.14
N ALA A 127 3.99 1.44 7.42
CA ALA A 127 3.42 1.92 8.67
C ALA A 127 4.02 1.18 9.88
N TRP A 128 4.24 -0.14 9.77
CA TRP A 128 4.90 -0.94 10.79
C TRP A 128 6.31 -0.44 11.08
N THR A 129 7.14 -0.22 10.05
CA THR A 129 8.50 0.30 10.21
C THR A 129 8.52 1.58 11.02
N HIS A 130 7.70 2.56 10.65
CA HIS A 130 7.60 3.84 11.36
C HIS A 130 7.15 3.69 12.82
N LYS A 131 6.22 2.77 13.12
CA LYS A 131 5.75 2.48 14.48
C LYS A 131 6.85 1.86 15.34
N TRP A 132 7.72 1.02 14.77
CA TRP A 132 8.85 0.43 15.47
C TRP A 132 9.97 1.45 15.72
N LEU A 133 10.27 2.33 14.75
CA LEU A 133 11.19 3.45 14.95
C LEU A 133 10.71 4.35 16.10
N ALA A 134 9.43 4.73 16.10
CA ALA A 134 8.83 5.52 17.17
C ALA A 134 8.84 4.77 18.51
N ALA A 135 8.58 3.46 18.52
CA ALA A 135 8.65 2.67 19.74
C ALA A 135 10.07 2.68 20.34
N LYS A 136 11.11 2.68 19.51
CA LYS A 136 12.50 2.74 19.95
C LYS A 136 12.84 4.07 20.64
N THR A 137 12.47 5.21 20.04
CA THR A 137 12.71 6.53 20.65
C THR A 137 11.85 6.77 21.90
N LEU A 138 10.71 6.09 22.00
CA LEU A 138 9.94 6.06 23.24
C LEU A 138 10.57 5.19 24.33
N GLN A 139 11.41 4.21 23.99
CA GLN A 139 12.05 3.30 24.95
C GLN A 139 13.42 3.82 25.42
N GLU A 140 14.21 4.35 24.50
CA GLU A 140 15.60 4.78 24.69
C GLU A 140 15.73 6.29 24.52
N LYS A 141 16.67 6.91 25.23
CA LYS A 141 16.99 8.34 25.16
C LYS A 141 17.74 8.68 23.86
N ILE A 142 17.10 8.39 22.73
CA ILE A 142 17.63 8.62 21.40
C ILE A 142 16.56 9.30 20.54
N ASN A 143 17.02 10.11 19.59
CA ASN A 143 16.16 10.72 18.59
C ASN A 143 16.42 10.09 17.21
N ILE A 144 15.36 10.06 16.40
CA ILE A 144 15.42 9.61 15.01
C ILE A 144 14.74 10.68 14.17
N THR A 145 15.46 11.17 13.16
CA THR A 145 14.96 12.13 12.19
C THR A 145 14.54 11.39 10.92
N ILE A 146 13.30 11.62 10.49
CA ILE A 146 12.76 11.15 9.22
C ILE A 146 12.72 12.34 8.27
N THR A 147 13.41 12.22 7.15
CA THR A 147 13.39 13.18 6.03
C THR A 147 12.60 12.56 4.88
N GLY A 148 11.32 12.93 4.77
CA GLY A 148 10.41 12.43 3.73
C GLY A 148 10.40 13.35 2.52
N ILE A 149 10.78 12.84 1.35
CA ILE A 149 10.73 13.58 0.09
C ILE A 149 9.42 13.28 -0.67
N ASP A 150 8.79 14.32 -1.21
CA ASP A 150 7.66 14.22 -2.15
C ASP A 150 8.17 14.62 -3.54
N MET A 151 7.90 13.81 -4.55
CA MET A 151 8.29 14.13 -5.93
C MET A 151 7.14 14.75 -6.71
N SER A 152 7.44 15.77 -7.51
CA SER A 152 6.44 16.43 -8.34
C SER A 152 6.21 15.65 -9.63
N ALA A 153 4.97 15.17 -9.84
CA ALA A 153 4.53 14.52 -11.08
C ALA A 153 5.44 13.36 -11.55
N ALA A 154 5.93 12.54 -10.61
CA ALA A 154 7.04 11.61 -10.83
C ALA A 154 6.90 10.66 -12.04
N PHE A 155 5.68 10.20 -12.35
CA PHE A 155 5.44 9.35 -13.53
C PHE A 155 5.61 10.08 -14.86
N ASP A 156 5.34 11.38 -14.89
CA ASP A 156 5.32 12.22 -16.08
C ASP A 156 6.73 12.75 -16.41
N THR A 157 7.68 12.65 -15.46
CA THR A 157 9.03 13.21 -15.61
C THR A 157 10.10 12.19 -16.03
N ILE A 158 9.78 10.89 -16.10
CA ILE A 158 10.76 9.86 -16.48
C ILE A 158 11.36 10.15 -17.86
N ASP A 159 12.68 10.31 -17.95
CA ASP A 159 13.36 10.34 -19.24
C ASP A 159 13.46 8.91 -19.83
N ARG A 160 12.81 8.67 -20.97
CA ARG A 160 12.71 7.32 -21.55
C ARG A 160 14.04 6.80 -22.06
N ALA A 161 14.90 7.65 -22.59
CA ALA A 161 16.23 7.24 -23.05
C ALA A 161 17.07 6.71 -21.88
N THR A 162 17.11 7.47 -20.78
CA THR A 162 17.75 7.05 -19.53
C THR A 162 17.13 5.78 -18.97
N LEU A 163 15.79 5.65 -18.97
CA LEU A 163 15.11 4.44 -18.52
C LEU A 163 15.55 3.21 -19.34
N LEU A 164 15.60 3.33 -20.66
CA LEU A 164 16.00 2.23 -21.53
C LEU A 164 17.46 1.82 -21.30
N ASN A 165 18.36 2.78 -21.10
CA ASN A 165 19.76 2.51 -20.77
C ASN A 165 19.89 1.79 -19.42
N ILE A 166 19.07 2.16 -18.42
CA ILE A 166 19.04 1.45 -17.13
C ILE A 166 18.56 0.01 -17.34
N LEU A 167 17.47 -0.19 -18.08
CA LEU A 167 16.90 -1.52 -18.32
C LEU A 167 17.86 -2.44 -19.08
N GLU A 168 18.64 -1.92 -20.02
CA GLU A 168 19.69 -2.67 -20.73
C GLU A 168 20.69 -3.37 -19.82
N THR A 169 20.90 -2.84 -18.61
CA THR A 169 21.76 -3.47 -17.59
C THR A 169 21.07 -4.55 -16.76
N ILE A 170 19.76 -4.75 -16.91
CA ILE A 170 18.90 -5.53 -16.00
C ILE A 170 18.21 -6.68 -16.73
N ILE A 171 17.70 -6.43 -17.94
CA ILE A 171 16.81 -7.32 -18.69
C ILE A 171 17.46 -7.77 -20.00
N GLU A 172 16.90 -8.80 -20.64
CA GLU A 172 17.42 -9.33 -21.90
C GLU A 172 17.03 -8.44 -23.10
N GLU A 173 17.78 -8.52 -24.20
CA GLU A 173 17.54 -7.68 -25.38
C GLU A 173 16.14 -7.87 -26.00
N ASP A 174 15.60 -9.09 -25.99
CA ASP A 174 14.21 -9.35 -26.44
C ASP A 174 13.19 -8.59 -25.57
N GLU A 175 13.39 -8.60 -24.26
CA GLU A 175 12.52 -7.90 -23.31
C GLU A 175 12.65 -6.38 -23.46
N LEU A 176 13.87 -5.90 -23.65
CA LEU A 176 14.16 -4.50 -23.86
C LEU A 176 13.55 -4.00 -25.17
N ARG A 177 13.61 -4.79 -26.25
CA ARG A 177 12.90 -4.52 -27.52
C ARG A 177 11.40 -4.37 -27.31
N LEU A 178 10.78 -5.24 -26.52
CA LEU A 178 9.35 -5.13 -26.18
C LEU A 178 9.03 -3.85 -25.39
N VAL A 179 9.89 -3.47 -24.44
CA VAL A 179 9.74 -2.20 -23.70
C VAL A 179 9.90 -1.00 -24.64
N ARG A 180 10.92 -1.01 -25.50
CA ARG A 180 11.13 0.04 -26.53
C ARG A 180 9.90 0.18 -27.42
N PHE A 181 9.33 -0.94 -27.87
CA PHE A 181 8.12 -0.95 -28.68
C PHE A 181 6.91 -0.32 -27.97
N LEU A 182 6.72 -0.61 -26.68
CA LEU A 182 5.63 -0.04 -25.89
C LEU A 182 5.82 1.44 -25.56
N LEU A 183 7.04 1.97 -25.63
CA LEU A 183 7.37 3.35 -25.25
C LEU A 183 7.69 4.26 -26.45
N SER A 184 7.85 3.69 -27.64
CA SER A 184 8.15 4.45 -28.86
C SER A 184 6.89 5.11 -29.44
N ASN A 185 7.08 6.23 -30.15
CA ASN A 185 6.04 6.93 -30.92
C ASN A 185 4.72 7.15 -30.14
N THR A 186 4.81 7.39 -28.83
CA THR A 186 3.62 7.59 -27.99
C THR A 186 2.98 8.93 -28.35
N CYS A 187 1.83 8.85 -29.02
CA CYS A 187 0.99 10.00 -29.34
C CYS A 187 -0.11 10.10 -28.29
N LEU A 188 -0.16 11.24 -27.59
CA LEU A 188 -1.11 11.50 -26.52
C LEU A 188 -2.19 12.44 -27.02
N ASN A 189 -3.46 12.07 -26.81
CA ASN A 189 -4.61 12.88 -27.14
C ASN A 189 -5.37 13.28 -25.87
N ILE A 190 -5.57 14.57 -25.62
CA ILE A 190 -6.28 15.04 -24.41
C ILE A 190 -7.77 15.14 -24.68
N ARG A 191 -8.58 14.45 -23.86
CA ARG A 191 -10.05 14.57 -23.87
C ARG A 191 -10.54 15.36 -22.65
N ILE A 192 -11.18 16.51 -22.89
CA ILE A 192 -11.80 17.35 -21.84
C ILE A 192 -13.31 17.42 -22.08
N GLY A 193 -14.13 17.28 -21.04
CA GLY A 193 -15.56 17.63 -21.09
C GLY A 193 -16.44 16.85 -22.10
N GLY A 194 -15.96 15.72 -22.64
CA GLY A 194 -16.68 14.97 -23.68
C GLY A 194 -16.67 15.61 -25.07
N THR A 195 -16.02 16.77 -25.24
CA THR A 195 -15.85 17.42 -26.53
C THR A 195 -14.72 16.76 -27.31
N LYS A 196 -14.94 16.55 -28.62
CA LYS A 196 -14.02 15.89 -29.57
C LYS A 196 -12.80 16.75 -29.96
N GLU A 197 -12.49 17.81 -29.21
CA GLU A 197 -11.31 18.65 -29.51
C GLU A 197 -10.05 17.87 -29.16
N GLU A 198 -9.53 17.15 -30.16
CA GLU A 198 -8.33 16.33 -30.08
C GLU A 198 -7.08 17.23 -30.08
N LYS A 199 -6.52 17.53 -28.91
CA LYS A 199 -5.16 18.08 -28.83
C LYS A 199 -4.17 16.92 -28.78
N LYS A 200 -3.55 16.64 -29.92
CA LYS A 200 -2.51 15.62 -30.07
C LYS A 200 -1.13 16.22 -29.86
N PHE A 201 -0.29 15.51 -29.13
CA PHE A 201 1.12 15.80 -29.02
C PHE A 201 1.90 14.49 -28.84
N THR A 202 3.15 14.48 -29.28
CA THR A 202 4.06 13.37 -29.03
C THR A 202 4.79 13.61 -27.72
N SER A 203 5.03 12.53 -26.96
CA SER A 203 5.84 12.60 -25.74
C SER A 203 6.90 11.53 -25.73
N ASN A 204 8.14 11.96 -25.47
CA ASN A 204 9.28 11.08 -25.18
C ASN A 204 9.62 11.04 -23.69
N ILE A 205 8.81 11.70 -22.85
CA ILE A 205 8.94 11.69 -21.39
C ILE A 205 7.74 11.00 -20.74
N GLY A 206 7.98 10.51 -19.54
CA GLY A 206 7.00 9.89 -18.68
C GLY A 206 6.58 8.49 -19.14
N THR A 207 5.81 7.84 -18.29
CA THR A 207 5.16 6.55 -18.57
C THR A 207 3.64 6.69 -18.37
N PRO A 208 2.81 5.99 -19.17
CA PRO A 208 1.35 6.17 -19.12
C PRO A 208 0.74 5.87 -17.74
N GLN A 209 -0.06 6.79 -17.19
CA GLN A 209 -0.75 6.58 -15.91
C GLN A 209 -2.02 5.76 -16.13
N GLY A 210 -1.94 4.45 -15.91
CA GLY A 210 -3.03 3.52 -16.21
C GLY A 210 -2.54 2.21 -16.81
N ASP A 211 -1.27 2.15 -17.20
CA ASP A 211 -0.61 0.89 -17.55
C ASP A 211 -0.20 0.14 -16.27
N SER A 212 -0.28 -1.19 -16.33
CA SER A 212 0.31 -2.10 -15.34
C SER A 212 1.84 -2.10 -15.36
N LEU A 213 2.47 -1.77 -16.49
CA LEU A 213 3.93 -1.77 -16.64
C LEU A 213 4.57 -0.49 -16.08
N SER A 214 3.95 0.68 -16.28
CA SER A 214 4.47 1.99 -15.83
C SER A 214 4.92 2.03 -14.36
N PRO A 215 4.17 1.49 -13.38
CA PRO A 215 4.60 1.50 -11.98
C PRO A 215 5.93 0.80 -11.72
N ILE A 216 6.20 -0.31 -12.41
CA ILE A 216 7.46 -1.03 -12.26
C ILE A 216 8.60 -0.29 -12.95
N LEU A 217 8.36 0.27 -14.14
CA LEU A 217 9.36 1.08 -14.85
C LEU A 217 9.78 2.29 -14.01
N PHE A 218 8.81 2.99 -13.41
CA PHE A 218 9.08 4.10 -12.50
C PHE A 218 9.92 3.67 -11.30
N VAL A 219 9.57 2.55 -10.66
CA VAL A 219 10.32 2.05 -9.50
C VAL A 219 11.76 1.70 -9.86
N VAL A 220 12.01 1.08 -11.01
CA VAL A 220 13.37 0.78 -11.49
C VAL A 220 14.17 2.06 -11.74
N TYR A 221 13.53 3.05 -12.37
CA TYR A 221 14.13 4.35 -12.64
C TYR A 221 14.53 5.08 -11.35
N LEU A 222 13.61 5.14 -10.39
CA LEU A 222 13.84 5.74 -9.08
C LEU A 222 14.92 4.99 -8.31
N GLU A 223 14.92 3.66 -8.34
CA GLU A 223 15.95 2.85 -7.68
C GLU A 223 17.35 3.18 -8.20
N ASN A 224 17.52 3.36 -9.51
CA ASN A 224 18.81 3.74 -10.09
C ASN A 224 19.29 5.09 -9.55
N ALA A 225 18.39 6.08 -9.46
CA ALA A 225 18.71 7.38 -8.87
C ALA A 225 19.04 7.26 -7.37
N LEU A 226 18.29 6.44 -6.62
CA LEU A 226 18.52 6.23 -5.18
C LEU A 226 19.84 5.52 -4.88
N LYS A 227 20.36 4.68 -5.79
CA LYS A 227 21.70 4.08 -5.65
C LYS A 227 22.80 5.14 -5.57
N GLU A 228 22.63 6.28 -6.25
CA GLU A 228 23.56 7.41 -6.15
C GLU A 228 23.28 8.32 -4.95
N VAL A 229 22.07 8.28 -4.38
CA VAL A 229 21.75 9.01 -3.15
C VAL A 229 22.32 8.30 -1.93
N ARG A 230 22.29 6.97 -1.86
CA ARG A 230 22.68 6.23 -0.65
C ARG A 230 24.11 6.54 -0.14
N PRO A 231 25.15 6.70 -0.98
CA PRO A 231 26.49 7.04 -0.52
C PRO A 231 26.63 8.43 0.10
N ILE A 232 25.72 9.37 -0.20
CA ILE A 232 25.73 10.72 0.40
C ILE A 232 24.92 10.81 1.69
N LEU A 233 24.14 9.77 2.02
CA LEU A 233 23.41 9.73 3.28
C LEU A 233 24.39 9.45 4.42
N PRO A 234 24.13 9.99 5.63
CA PRO A 234 24.90 9.62 6.81
C PRO A 234 24.91 8.11 6.98
N GLU A 235 26.07 7.53 7.32
CA GLU A 235 26.14 6.11 7.63
C GLU A 235 25.25 5.85 8.83
N SER A 236 24.22 5.04 8.62
CA SER A 236 23.36 4.60 9.70
C SER A 236 24.12 3.67 10.62
N GLU A 237 23.75 3.68 11.89
CA GLU A 237 23.99 2.52 12.74
C GLU A 237 23.37 1.29 12.05
N LYS A 238 24.15 0.19 11.89
CA LYS A 238 23.79 -1.04 11.13
C LYS A 238 22.44 -1.68 11.52
N THR A 239 21.82 -1.20 12.57
CA THR A 239 20.64 -1.74 13.24
C THR A 239 19.33 -1.06 12.80
N LEU A 240 19.38 0.10 12.13
CA LEU A 240 18.19 0.83 11.67
C LEU A 240 18.09 0.81 10.13
N PRO A 241 16.88 0.86 9.56
CA PRO A 241 16.72 1.08 8.12
C PRO A 241 17.02 2.53 7.75
N ASN A 242 17.72 2.77 6.65
CA ASN A 242 18.14 4.13 6.21
C ASN A 242 17.15 4.76 5.25
N GLU A 243 16.36 3.90 4.60
CA GLU A 243 15.47 4.26 3.52
C GLU A 243 14.21 3.40 3.63
N ILE A 244 13.05 4.05 3.59
CA ILE A 244 11.75 3.42 3.52
C ILE A 244 11.03 4.04 2.32
N ALA A 245 10.76 3.26 1.28
CA ALA A 245 10.13 3.77 0.07
C ALA A 245 8.79 3.07 -0.22
N TYR A 246 7.81 3.85 -0.67
CA TYR A 246 6.55 3.35 -1.22
C TYR A 246 6.19 4.14 -2.46
N ALA A 247 6.43 3.54 -3.63
CA ALA A 247 6.31 4.22 -4.91
C ALA A 247 7.22 5.45 -4.93
N ASP A 248 6.66 6.65 -5.09
CA ASP A 248 7.33 7.94 -5.11
C ASP A 248 7.58 8.54 -3.72
N ASP A 249 6.87 8.09 -2.68
CA ASP A 249 7.13 8.52 -1.30
C ASP A 249 8.41 7.84 -0.79
N VAL A 250 9.46 8.61 -0.48
CA VAL A 250 10.73 8.08 0.08
C VAL A 250 11.06 8.79 1.38
N ASP A 251 11.22 8.01 2.44
CA ASP A 251 11.63 8.47 3.75
C ASP A 251 13.07 8.03 4.05
N PHE A 252 13.97 8.99 4.25
CA PHE A 252 15.32 8.75 4.72
C PHE A 252 15.40 8.87 6.25
N ILE A 253 16.10 7.94 6.89
CA ILE A 253 16.16 7.81 8.35
C ILE A 253 17.60 8.03 8.80
N ALA A 254 17.78 8.97 9.74
CA ALA A 254 19.07 9.26 10.34
C ALA A 254 18.91 9.77 11.77
N ARG A 255 20.02 9.95 12.49
CA ARG A 255 20.03 10.67 13.78
C ARG A 255 19.82 12.16 13.57
N GLU A 256 20.53 12.69 12.60
CA GLU A 256 20.56 14.10 12.27
C GLU A 256 19.70 14.40 11.04
N ARG A 257 19.46 15.70 10.82
CA ARG A 257 18.73 16.16 9.65
C ARG A 257 19.58 15.97 8.40
N ILE A 258 19.01 15.32 7.38
CA ILE A 258 19.66 15.14 6.09
C ILE A 258 19.45 16.40 5.24
N ASP A 259 20.52 16.86 4.61
CA ASP A 259 20.47 17.97 3.65
C ASP A 259 19.81 17.52 2.34
N VAL A 260 18.58 17.99 2.12
CA VAL A 260 17.78 17.65 0.94
C VAL A 260 18.33 18.28 -0.33
N ALA A 261 19.14 19.34 -0.24
CA ALA A 261 19.74 19.96 -1.42
C ALA A 261 20.68 18.98 -2.16
N GLN A 262 21.41 18.14 -1.42
CA GLN A 262 22.29 17.13 -2.00
C GLN A 262 21.48 16.02 -2.69
N ILE A 263 20.42 15.54 -2.04
CA ILE A 263 19.49 14.56 -2.62
C ILE A 263 18.85 15.13 -3.89
N GLN A 264 18.36 16.36 -3.84
CA GLN A 264 17.74 17.03 -4.98
C GLN A 264 18.72 17.19 -6.15
N ARG A 265 20.00 17.49 -5.88
CA ARG A 265 21.03 17.57 -6.93
C ARG A 265 21.19 16.24 -7.66
N VAL A 266 21.20 15.13 -6.93
CA VAL A 266 21.30 13.78 -7.51
C VAL A 266 20.04 13.45 -8.31
N LEU A 267 18.85 13.58 -7.70
CA LEU A 267 17.57 13.23 -8.33
C LEU A 267 17.27 14.09 -9.57
N LYS A 268 17.68 15.36 -9.58
CA LYS A 268 17.51 16.25 -10.74
C LYS A 268 18.26 15.78 -11.98
N ARG A 269 19.39 15.06 -11.85
CA ARG A 269 20.10 14.45 -13.00
C ARG A 269 19.25 13.39 -13.70
N TYR A 270 18.30 12.81 -12.98
CA TYR A 270 17.33 11.84 -13.48
C TYR A 270 15.97 12.50 -13.78
N ASN A 271 15.90 13.83 -13.94
CA ASN A 271 14.64 14.54 -14.15
C ASN A 271 13.57 14.26 -13.05
N LEU A 272 14.00 13.88 -11.84
CA LEU A 272 13.13 13.68 -10.69
C LEU A 272 13.16 14.95 -9.84
N GLU A 273 12.07 15.70 -9.87
CA GLU A 273 11.95 16.96 -9.15
C GLU A 273 11.40 16.76 -7.74
N VAL A 274 12.22 17.07 -6.73
CA VAL A 274 11.79 17.11 -5.33
C VAL A 274 10.93 18.34 -5.08
N ASN A 275 9.76 18.14 -4.48
CA ASN A 275 8.88 19.20 -4.04
C ASN A 275 9.30 19.71 -2.66
N VAL A 276 10.14 20.74 -2.63
CA VAL A 276 10.71 21.30 -1.39
C VAL A 276 9.62 21.73 -0.39
N ASP A 277 8.52 22.33 -0.87
CA ASP A 277 7.41 22.81 -0.02
C ASP A 277 6.65 21.68 0.68
N LYS A 278 6.71 20.47 0.13
CA LYS A 278 6.06 19.28 0.70
C LYS A 278 7.02 18.31 1.35
N THR A 279 8.32 18.55 1.26
CA THR A 279 9.31 17.75 1.96
C THR A 279 9.07 17.86 3.46
N GLU A 280 8.93 16.72 4.12
CA GLU A 280 8.57 16.64 5.54
C GLU A 280 9.79 16.26 6.38
N TYR A 281 10.07 17.05 7.42
CA TYR A 281 11.01 16.68 8.46
C TYR A 281 10.24 16.29 9.72
N THR A 282 10.43 15.06 10.20
CA THR A 282 9.77 14.56 11.40
C THR A 282 10.81 14.02 12.37
N ILE A 283 10.90 14.62 13.55
CA ILE A 283 11.77 14.15 14.62
C ILE A 283 10.94 13.28 15.57
N LEU A 284 11.31 12.01 15.67
CA LEU A 284 10.76 11.09 16.66
C LEU A 284 11.50 11.31 17.98
N ASP A 285 10.82 11.96 18.92
CA ASP A 285 11.32 12.28 20.26
C ASP A 285 10.26 11.93 21.32
N ARG A 286 10.68 11.55 22.53
CA ARG A 286 9.74 11.14 23.59
C ARG A 286 8.97 12.33 24.19
N ASN A 287 9.62 13.47 24.33
CA ASN A 287 9.10 14.67 24.96
C ASN A 287 8.27 15.49 23.96
N GLU A 288 8.78 15.67 22.75
CA GLU A 288 8.07 16.34 21.67
C GLU A 288 7.24 15.35 20.84
N LYS A 289 5.92 15.41 20.96
CA LYS A 289 4.99 14.42 20.38
C LYS A 289 4.32 14.88 19.08
N SER A 290 4.82 15.96 18.46
CA SER A 290 4.29 16.52 17.21
C SER A 290 4.27 15.47 16.09
N TRP A 291 5.30 14.61 16.03
CA TRP A 291 5.44 13.50 15.08
C TRP A 291 4.30 12.49 15.08
N LYS A 292 3.50 12.41 16.15
CA LYS A 292 2.33 11.52 16.19
C LYS A 292 1.30 11.86 15.10
N ASN A 293 1.27 13.12 14.67
CA ASN A 293 0.38 13.59 13.59
C ASN A 293 1.02 13.49 12.20
N THR A 294 2.28 13.07 12.08
CA THR A 294 2.92 12.81 10.79
C THR A 294 2.24 11.64 10.11
N LYS A 295 1.94 11.78 8.82
CA LYS A 295 1.17 10.81 8.04
C LYS A 295 2.07 10.11 7.03
N LYS A 296 2.26 8.80 7.19
CA LYS A 296 3.02 7.96 6.24
C LYS A 296 2.09 6.94 5.58
N VAL A 297 2.10 6.90 4.24
CA VAL A 297 1.21 6.03 3.42
C VAL A 297 -0.25 6.02 3.90
N GLY A 298 -0.74 7.22 4.23
CA GLY A 298 -2.12 7.43 4.69
C GLY A 298 -2.42 7.08 6.15
N THR A 299 -1.43 6.69 6.96
CA THR A 299 -1.54 6.30 8.39
C THR A 299 -0.75 7.27 9.26
N LEU A 300 -1.30 7.70 10.41
CA LEU A 300 -0.55 8.51 11.37
C LEU A 300 0.40 7.66 12.22
N ILE A 301 1.59 8.20 12.54
CA ILE A 301 2.58 7.49 13.38
C ILE A 301 2.07 7.35 14.82
N GLY A 302 1.24 8.27 15.32
CA GLY A 302 0.53 8.13 16.60
C GLY A 302 -0.66 7.17 16.50
N ASP A 303 -0.75 6.21 17.42
CA ASP A 303 -1.84 5.21 17.43
C ASP A 303 -3.21 5.84 17.76
N THR A 304 -3.26 6.62 18.85
CA THR A 304 -4.48 7.33 19.25
C THR A 304 -4.94 8.29 18.16
N GLU A 305 -4.00 9.05 17.60
CA GLU A 305 -4.24 10.04 16.55
C GLU A 305 -4.79 9.36 15.28
N ASP A 306 -4.19 8.25 14.82
CA ASP A 306 -4.69 7.54 13.63
C ASP A 306 -6.08 6.96 13.87
N VAL A 307 -6.34 6.36 15.05
CA VAL A 307 -7.69 5.86 15.39
C VAL A 307 -8.73 6.97 15.35
N GLN A 308 -8.45 8.15 15.92
CA GLN A 308 -9.39 9.27 15.86
C GLN A 308 -9.63 9.73 14.43
N ARG A 309 -8.57 9.83 13.62
CA ARG A 309 -8.70 10.16 12.20
C ARG A 309 -9.54 9.12 11.45
N ARG A 310 -9.37 7.82 11.69
CA ARG A 310 -10.21 6.77 11.06
C ARG A 310 -11.65 6.83 11.49
N LYS A 311 -11.92 7.15 12.76
CA LYS A 311 -13.29 7.40 13.25
C LYS A 311 -13.94 8.56 12.52
N GLN A 312 -13.21 9.66 12.31
CA GLN A 312 -13.72 10.80 11.53
C GLN A 312 -13.97 10.44 10.06
N LEU A 313 -12.99 9.82 9.39
CA LEU A 313 -13.11 9.42 7.97
C LEU A 313 -14.25 8.43 7.75
N SER A 314 -14.40 7.45 8.63
CA SER A 314 -15.52 6.49 8.55
C SER A 314 -16.87 7.14 8.85
N THR A 315 -16.92 8.14 9.74
CA THR A 315 -18.14 8.93 9.97
C THR A 315 -18.54 9.69 8.72
N THR A 316 -17.59 10.33 8.03
CA THR A 316 -17.82 10.99 6.75
C THR A 316 -18.28 10.01 5.67
N ALA A 317 -17.66 8.83 5.58
CA ALA A 317 -18.08 7.78 4.65
C ALA A 317 -19.51 7.29 4.94
N LEU A 318 -19.85 7.09 6.22
CA LEU A 318 -21.18 6.72 6.65
C LEU A 318 -22.22 7.80 6.32
N ALA A 319 -21.88 9.08 6.54
CA ALA A 319 -22.77 10.20 6.26
C ALA A 319 -23.10 10.35 4.76
N LYS A 320 -22.12 10.14 3.87
CA LYS A 320 -22.34 10.14 2.41
C LYS A 320 -23.39 9.13 1.95
N LEU A 321 -23.64 8.09 2.75
CA LEU A 321 -24.61 7.03 2.48
C LEU A 321 -25.86 7.15 3.37
N GLN A 322 -26.12 8.31 3.98
CA GLN A 322 -27.22 8.48 4.95
C GLN A 322 -28.57 7.98 4.44
N ASN A 323 -28.90 8.23 3.16
CA ASN A 323 -30.16 7.78 2.55
C ASN A 323 -30.29 6.26 2.50
N VAL A 324 -29.18 5.53 2.36
CA VAL A 324 -29.14 4.05 2.39
C VAL A 324 -29.51 3.53 3.77
N TRP A 325 -29.05 4.19 4.83
CA TRP A 325 -29.29 3.75 6.21
C TRP A 325 -30.71 4.08 6.66
N VAL A 326 -31.19 5.29 6.34
CA VAL A 326 -32.47 5.84 6.81
C VAL A 326 -33.68 5.21 6.10
N ARG A 327 -33.59 4.94 4.79
CA ARG A 327 -34.69 4.31 4.04
C ARG A 327 -34.72 2.80 4.30
N GLY A 328 -35.49 2.38 5.30
CA GLY A 328 -35.59 1.00 5.78
C GLY A 328 -36.19 0.03 4.75
N ASP A 329 -37.15 0.53 4.00
CA ASP A 329 -38.00 -0.15 3.01
C ASP A 329 -37.27 -0.50 1.71
N LYS A 330 -36.30 0.32 1.28
CA LYS A 330 -35.64 0.15 -0.03
C LYS A 330 -34.56 -0.92 -0.06
N LEU A 331 -33.96 -1.26 1.08
CA LEU A 331 -32.80 -2.17 1.13
C LEU A 331 -32.88 -3.14 2.30
N LYS A 332 -32.76 -4.43 1.97
CA LYS A 332 -32.64 -5.51 2.95
C LYS A 332 -31.44 -5.26 3.87
N LYS A 333 -31.61 -5.57 5.15
CA LYS A 333 -30.56 -5.43 6.18
C LYS A 333 -29.22 -6.07 5.79
N LYS A 334 -29.26 -7.27 5.20
CA LYS A 334 -28.07 -8.00 4.72
C LYS A 334 -27.27 -7.15 3.72
N THR A 335 -27.94 -6.45 2.80
CA THR A 335 -27.30 -5.56 1.82
C THR A 335 -26.71 -4.32 2.49
N LYS A 336 -27.44 -3.69 3.43
CA LYS A 336 -26.91 -2.55 4.20
C LYS A 336 -25.61 -2.92 4.93
N LEU A 337 -25.56 -4.09 5.56
CA LEU A 337 -24.36 -4.57 6.24
C LEU A 337 -23.21 -4.87 5.27
N LYS A 338 -23.48 -5.40 4.06
CA LYS A 338 -22.46 -5.55 3.02
C LYS A 338 -21.86 -4.20 2.61
N LEU A 339 -22.71 -3.20 2.36
CA LEU A 339 -22.27 -1.83 2.02
C LEU A 339 -21.47 -1.20 3.16
N TYR A 340 -21.93 -1.35 4.40
CA TYR A 340 -21.20 -0.87 5.58
C TYR A 340 -19.79 -1.48 5.67
N ARG A 341 -19.67 -2.81 5.52
CA ARG A 341 -18.36 -3.49 5.53
C ARG A 341 -17.42 -2.96 4.44
N ALA A 342 -17.94 -2.85 3.22
CA ALA A 342 -17.14 -2.50 2.05
C ALA A 342 -16.73 -1.02 2.00
N LEU A 343 -17.59 -0.11 2.45
CA LEU A 343 -17.41 1.34 2.22
C LEU A 343 -17.12 2.15 3.50
N VAL A 344 -17.47 1.63 4.67
CA VAL A 344 -17.33 2.36 5.95
C VAL A 344 -16.34 1.65 6.87
N LYS A 345 -16.56 0.36 7.16
CA LYS A 345 -15.67 -0.41 8.04
C LYS A 345 -14.27 -0.51 7.44
N SER A 346 -14.16 -0.72 6.12
CA SER A 346 -12.86 -0.72 5.41
C SER A 346 -12.05 0.56 5.60
N VAL A 347 -12.71 1.73 5.65
CA VAL A 347 -12.08 3.03 5.95
C VAL A 347 -11.69 3.10 7.43
N LEU A 348 -12.55 2.63 8.32
CA LEU A 348 -12.30 2.60 9.77
C LEU A 348 -11.11 1.70 10.13
N THR A 349 -10.94 0.56 9.44
CA THR A 349 -9.94 -0.46 9.77
C THR A 349 -8.69 -0.41 8.88
N TYR A 350 -8.53 0.63 8.06
CA TYR A 350 -7.34 0.76 7.21
C TYR A 350 -6.07 0.80 8.08
N ASN A 351 -5.11 -0.09 7.78
CA ASN A 351 -3.87 -0.29 8.53
C ASN A 351 -4.03 -0.53 10.05
N CYS A 352 -5.21 -0.94 10.52
CA CYS A 352 -5.43 -1.17 11.95
C CYS A 352 -4.54 -2.26 12.58
N SER A 353 -3.93 -3.13 11.76
CA SER A 353 -2.95 -4.14 12.18
C SER A 353 -1.68 -3.55 12.80
N THR A 354 -1.40 -2.27 12.61
CA THR A 354 -0.23 -1.60 13.21
C THR A 354 -0.56 -0.84 14.50
N TRP A 355 -1.82 -0.81 14.92
CA TRP A 355 -2.24 -0.06 16.09
C TRP A 355 -1.80 -0.74 17.40
N ALA A 356 -1.17 0.05 18.26
CA ALA A 356 -0.90 -0.27 19.65
C ALA A 356 -1.91 0.44 20.57
N LEU A 357 -3.04 -0.21 20.84
CA LEU A 357 -4.13 0.36 21.64
C LEU A 357 -4.06 -0.09 23.09
N THR A 358 -4.37 0.82 24.00
CA THR A 358 -4.70 0.48 25.38
C THR A 358 -6.08 -0.17 25.47
N GLN A 359 -6.37 -0.93 26.54
CA GLN A 359 -7.70 -1.54 26.75
C GLN A 359 -8.83 -0.49 26.77
N ALA A 360 -8.56 0.71 27.30
CA ALA A 360 -9.51 1.81 27.29
C ALA A 360 -9.81 2.31 25.86
N GLU A 361 -8.81 2.38 24.99
CA GLU A 361 -8.98 2.75 23.59
C GLU A 361 -9.71 1.67 22.79
N GLU A 362 -9.42 0.39 23.06
CA GLU A 362 -10.16 -0.75 22.49
C GLU A 362 -11.64 -0.67 22.85
N LYS A 363 -11.98 -0.48 24.14
CA LYS A 363 -13.38 -0.30 24.60
C LYS A 363 -14.06 0.89 23.90
N LYS A 364 -13.35 2.01 23.74
CA LYS A 364 -13.84 3.20 22.98
C LYS A 364 -14.02 2.91 21.49
N LEU A 365 -13.17 2.09 20.88
CA LEU A 365 -13.27 1.69 19.48
C LEU A 365 -14.48 0.78 19.27
N ASP A 366 -14.70 -0.19 20.15
CA ASP A 366 -15.85 -1.09 20.10
C ASP A 366 -17.17 -0.33 20.32
N ALA A 367 -17.21 0.59 21.27
CA ALA A 367 -18.37 1.45 21.48
C ALA A 367 -18.70 2.27 20.22
N PHE A 368 -17.68 2.82 19.56
CA PHE A 368 -17.83 3.54 18.30
C PHE A 368 -18.35 2.63 17.18
N HIS A 369 -17.83 1.40 17.07
CA HIS A 369 -18.31 0.41 16.10
C HIS A 369 -19.80 0.12 16.30
N ARG A 370 -20.21 -0.18 17.54
CA ARG A 370 -21.61 -0.46 17.88
C ARG A 370 -22.53 0.71 17.55
N LYS A 371 -22.07 1.96 17.77
CA LYS A 371 -22.83 3.16 17.38
C LYS A 371 -23.09 3.21 15.88
N GLN A 372 -22.10 2.89 15.03
CA GLN A 372 -22.30 2.83 13.59
C GLN A 372 -23.23 1.67 13.19
N LEU A 373 -23.05 0.48 13.79
CA LEU A 373 -23.92 -0.67 13.52
C LEU A 373 -25.39 -0.37 13.83
N LYS A 374 -25.69 0.19 15.01
CA LYS A 374 -27.07 0.60 15.39
C LYS A 374 -27.69 1.51 14.32
N ARG A 375 -26.93 2.49 13.82
CA ARG A 375 -27.38 3.39 12.75
C ARG A 375 -27.66 2.65 11.43
N VAL A 376 -26.78 1.72 11.04
CA VAL A 376 -26.92 0.93 9.80
C VAL A 376 -28.16 0.02 9.85
N VAL A 377 -28.46 -0.55 11.01
CA VAL A 377 -29.60 -1.47 11.19
C VAL A 377 -30.89 -0.79 11.64
N GLY A 378 -30.87 0.54 11.80
CA GLY A 378 -32.05 1.33 12.15
C GLY A 378 -32.48 1.24 13.62
N ILE A 379 -31.62 0.78 14.52
CA ILE A 379 -31.93 0.77 15.96
C ILE A 379 -31.76 2.18 16.50
N ARG A 380 -32.86 2.79 16.92
CA ARG A 380 -32.94 4.14 17.50
C ARG A 380 -33.59 4.07 18.88
N TYR A 381 -33.33 5.08 19.70
CA TYR A 381 -34.07 5.27 20.94
C TYR A 381 -35.59 5.30 20.66
N PRO A 382 -36.44 4.69 21.52
CA PRO A 382 -36.14 4.07 22.81
C PRO A 382 -35.75 2.58 22.75
N VAL A 383 -35.64 1.98 21.56
CA VAL A 383 -35.33 0.54 21.40
C VAL A 383 -33.96 0.21 21.99
N LYS A 384 -33.96 -0.64 23.02
CA LYS A 384 -32.74 -1.15 23.67
C LYS A 384 -32.33 -2.49 23.04
N ILE A 385 -31.02 -2.69 22.88
CA ILE A 385 -30.43 -3.95 22.42
C ILE A 385 -29.12 -4.16 23.19
N THR A 386 -28.86 -5.39 23.61
CA THR A 386 -27.59 -5.74 24.26
C THR A 386 -26.45 -5.73 23.24
N ASN A 387 -25.21 -5.51 23.69
CA ASN A 387 -24.04 -5.52 22.82
C ASN A 387 -23.88 -6.86 22.08
N LYS A 388 -24.07 -7.98 22.79
CA LYS A 388 -24.03 -9.35 22.24
C LYS A 388 -25.11 -9.58 21.19
N ALA A 389 -26.35 -9.14 21.45
CA ALA A 389 -27.45 -9.27 20.49
C ALA A 389 -27.20 -8.43 19.24
N LEU A 390 -26.68 -7.19 19.36
CA LEU A 390 -26.36 -6.33 18.23
C LEU A 390 -25.33 -6.99 17.30
N TYR A 391 -24.24 -7.51 17.87
CA TYR A 391 -23.20 -8.19 17.11
C TYR A 391 -23.72 -9.45 16.41
N LYS A 392 -24.48 -10.30 17.13
CA LYS A 392 -25.15 -11.48 16.55
C LYS A 392 -26.07 -11.09 15.39
N GLN A 393 -26.92 -10.08 15.59
CA GLN A 393 -27.88 -9.62 14.59
C GLN A 393 -27.22 -8.97 13.36
N CYS A 394 -25.99 -8.48 13.49
CA CYS A 394 -25.21 -7.90 12.38
C CYS A 394 -24.26 -8.91 11.72
N ASN A 395 -24.07 -10.10 12.31
CA ASN A 395 -22.97 -11.02 11.99
C ASN A 395 -21.63 -10.29 12.02
N GLU A 396 -21.35 -9.63 13.14
CA GLU A 396 -20.14 -8.83 13.37
C GLU A 396 -19.54 -9.19 14.73
N ARG A 397 -18.29 -8.77 14.94
CA ARG A 397 -17.56 -8.90 16.21
C ARG A 397 -17.03 -7.53 16.67
N PRO A 398 -16.65 -7.39 17.95
CA PRO A 398 -15.82 -6.29 18.43
C PRO A 398 -14.67 -5.96 17.47
N LEU A 399 -14.40 -4.67 17.26
CA LEU A 399 -13.29 -4.25 16.41
C LEU A 399 -11.95 -4.51 17.08
N SER A 400 -11.86 -4.49 18.40
CA SER A 400 -10.62 -4.85 19.10
C SER A 400 -10.13 -6.26 18.73
N LEU A 401 -11.04 -7.24 18.66
CA LEU A 401 -10.73 -8.59 18.20
C LEU A 401 -10.28 -8.61 16.74
N TYR A 402 -10.92 -7.81 15.89
CA TYR A 402 -10.52 -7.65 14.49
C TYR A 402 -9.11 -7.03 14.37
N VAL A 403 -8.79 -6.03 15.19
CA VAL A 403 -7.47 -5.39 15.25
C VAL A 403 -6.41 -6.42 15.66
N LEU A 404 -6.65 -7.16 16.75
CA LEU A 404 -5.76 -8.20 17.25
C LEU A 404 -5.51 -9.29 16.19
N GLU A 405 -6.57 -9.81 15.54
CA GLU A 405 -6.48 -10.82 14.49
C GLU A 405 -5.63 -10.33 13.30
N ASN A 406 -5.81 -9.09 12.87
CA ASN A 406 -5.06 -8.51 11.77
C ASN A 406 -3.61 -8.16 12.16
N ARG A 407 -3.37 -7.76 13.41
CA ARG A 407 -2.03 -7.52 13.96
C ARG A 407 -1.22 -8.81 14.01
N SER A 408 -1.77 -9.92 14.52
CA SER A 408 -1.09 -11.22 14.51
C SER A 408 -0.80 -11.74 13.10
N ARG A 409 -1.73 -11.51 12.15
CA ARG A 409 -1.50 -11.87 10.73
C ARG A 409 -0.39 -11.03 10.09
N LEU A 410 -0.38 -9.72 10.33
CA LEU A 410 0.67 -8.82 9.83
C LEU A 410 2.02 -9.18 10.45
N PHE A 411 2.06 -9.47 11.74
CA PHE A 411 3.29 -9.84 12.41
C PHE A 411 3.93 -11.08 11.79
N GLY A 412 3.15 -12.15 11.59
CA GLY A 412 3.66 -13.33 10.87
C GLY A 412 4.02 -13.04 9.42
N HIS A 413 3.32 -12.13 8.74
CA HIS A 413 3.68 -11.73 7.38
C HIS A 413 5.10 -11.14 7.36
N ILE A 414 5.40 -10.20 8.26
CA ILE A 414 6.69 -9.53 8.39
C ILE A 414 7.79 -10.51 8.80
N LEU A 415 7.54 -11.37 9.79
CA LEU A 415 8.50 -12.42 10.22
C LEU A 415 8.93 -13.33 9.06
N ARG A 416 8.05 -13.61 8.10
CA ARG A 416 8.34 -14.42 6.90
C ARG A 416 8.99 -13.63 5.75
N ARG A 417 9.20 -12.33 5.89
CA ARG A 417 9.89 -11.54 4.85
C ARG A 417 11.39 -11.56 5.08
N ASP A 418 12.11 -11.16 4.05
CA ASP A 418 13.56 -10.96 4.09
C ASP A 418 13.96 -10.04 5.26
N ARG A 419 15.11 -10.28 5.89
CA ARG A 419 15.59 -9.46 7.03
C ARG A 419 15.97 -8.05 6.60
N GLU A 420 16.40 -7.89 5.34
CA GLU A 420 16.87 -6.61 4.81
C GLU A 420 15.76 -5.58 4.58
N ILE A 421 14.50 -5.99 4.73
CA ILE A 421 13.37 -5.08 4.55
C ILE A 421 13.29 -4.12 5.73
N PRO A 422 12.83 -2.87 5.52
CA PRO A 422 12.79 -1.90 6.60
C PRO A 422 11.96 -2.34 7.81
N ALA A 423 10.87 -3.08 7.59
CA ALA A 423 10.01 -3.58 8.68
C ALA A 423 10.73 -4.58 9.60
N ASN A 424 11.57 -5.47 9.06
CA ASN A 424 12.36 -6.40 9.87
C ASN A 424 13.56 -5.69 10.50
N LYS A 425 14.28 -4.83 9.76
CA LYS A 425 15.38 -4.03 10.31
C LYS A 425 14.94 -3.21 11.53
N ALA A 426 13.84 -2.46 11.42
CA ALA A 426 13.33 -1.66 12.55
C ALA A 426 12.86 -2.52 13.73
N MET A 427 12.29 -3.70 13.45
CA MET A 427 11.86 -4.64 14.50
C MET A 427 13.03 -5.27 15.24
N GLU A 428 14.04 -5.71 14.52
CA GLU A 428 15.27 -6.29 15.08
C GLU A 428 16.09 -5.23 15.81
N GLY A 429 16.26 -4.06 15.19
CA GLY A 429 16.97 -2.91 15.76
C GLY A 429 16.37 -2.37 17.06
N PHE A 430 15.08 -2.60 17.32
CA PHE A 430 14.47 -2.27 18.61
C PHE A 430 15.09 -3.04 19.78
N PHE A 431 15.53 -4.28 19.56
CA PHE A 431 16.13 -5.11 20.62
C PHE A 431 17.63 -4.91 20.79
N ILE A 432 18.26 -4.11 19.92
CA ILE A 432 19.68 -3.76 20.02
C ILE A 432 19.80 -2.40 20.73
N PRO A 433 20.37 -2.34 21.95
CA PRO A 433 20.48 -1.09 22.70
C PRO A 433 21.30 -0.05 21.94
N GLN A 434 20.77 1.19 21.85
CA GLN A 434 21.47 2.31 21.21
C GLN A 434 21.58 3.55 22.08
N GLY A 435 20.94 3.52 23.25
CA GLY A 435 21.10 4.52 24.28
C GLY A 435 20.51 4.04 25.60
N ASP A 436 20.61 4.89 26.61
CA ASP A 436 20.01 4.60 27.91
C ASP A 436 18.50 4.47 27.81
N LYS A 437 17.95 3.47 28.50
CA LYS A 437 16.50 3.31 28.60
C LYS A 437 15.89 4.36 29.54
N TYR A 438 14.71 4.84 29.21
CA TYR A 438 13.91 5.62 30.15
C TYR A 438 13.47 4.75 31.33
N ARG A 439 13.49 5.32 32.55
CA ARG A 439 12.94 4.69 33.76
C ARG A 439 11.43 4.90 33.83
N GLY A 440 10.72 3.97 34.48
CA GLY A 440 9.30 4.06 34.76
C GLY A 440 8.43 3.12 33.92
N ARG A 441 7.11 3.33 33.96
CA ARG A 441 6.15 2.48 33.27
C ARG A 441 6.38 2.52 31.74
N PRO A 442 6.52 1.37 31.08
CA PRO A 442 6.61 1.32 29.62
C PRO A 442 5.39 1.94 28.96
N ILE A 443 5.62 2.77 27.94
CA ILE A 443 4.55 3.33 27.11
C ILE A 443 3.98 2.19 26.25
N THR A 444 2.66 2.16 26.08
CA THR A 444 2.02 1.20 25.17
C THR A 444 2.45 1.50 23.74
N THR A 445 3.23 0.59 23.17
CA THR A 445 3.75 0.63 21.80
C THR A 445 3.50 -0.71 21.12
N LEU A 446 3.72 -0.78 19.81
CA LEU A 446 3.47 -2.00 19.03
C LEU A 446 4.24 -3.23 19.56
N PRO A 447 5.53 -3.15 19.95
CA PRO A 447 6.24 -4.26 20.58
C PRO A 447 5.59 -4.73 21.89
N VAL A 448 5.13 -3.80 22.72
CA VAL A 448 4.48 -4.10 24.01
C VAL A 448 3.17 -4.85 23.79
N VAL A 449 2.34 -4.37 22.85
CA VAL A 449 1.04 -5.00 22.57
C VAL A 449 1.23 -6.38 21.92
N LEU A 450 2.20 -6.54 21.03
CA LEU A 450 2.54 -7.86 20.46
C LEU A 450 3.01 -8.84 21.53
N ASN A 451 3.87 -8.42 22.46
CA ASN A 451 4.27 -9.26 23.58
C ASN A 451 3.04 -9.64 24.43
N ASN A 452 2.17 -8.69 24.75
CA ASN A 452 0.95 -8.95 25.52
C ASN A 452 0.01 -9.93 24.81
N ASP A 453 -0.14 -9.82 23.48
CA ASP A 453 -0.94 -10.74 22.68
C ASP A 453 -0.39 -12.17 22.75
N LEU A 454 0.93 -12.34 22.65
CA LEU A 454 1.59 -13.65 22.78
C LEU A 454 1.43 -14.24 24.18
N SER A 455 1.54 -13.43 25.23
CA SER A 455 1.39 -13.85 26.62
C SER A 455 -0.05 -14.22 27.02
N ARG A 456 -1.04 -14.04 26.13
CA ARG A 456 -2.42 -14.54 26.37
C ARG A 456 -2.54 -16.06 26.22
N LEU A 457 -1.59 -16.70 25.55
CA LEU A 457 -1.60 -18.14 25.37
C LEU A 457 -1.24 -18.84 26.68
N GLU A 458 -2.03 -19.84 27.06
CA GLU A 458 -1.74 -20.71 28.20
C GLU A 458 -0.33 -21.28 28.04
N SER A 459 0.46 -21.27 29.14
CA SER A 459 1.89 -21.61 29.28
C SER A 459 2.93 -20.48 29.20
N ASN A 460 2.60 -19.23 28.81
CA ASN A 460 3.60 -18.15 28.63
C ASN A 460 4.79 -18.54 27.74
N THR A 461 4.62 -19.57 26.89
CA THR A 461 5.68 -20.17 26.09
C THR A 461 6.22 -19.22 25.02
N TYR A 462 5.42 -18.23 24.61
CA TYR A 462 5.78 -17.26 23.59
C TYR A 462 5.88 -15.85 24.19
N GLY A 463 6.93 -15.13 23.82
CA GLY A 463 7.17 -13.75 24.21
C GLY A 463 7.83 -12.96 23.10
N LEU A 464 7.95 -11.65 23.29
CA LEU A 464 8.67 -10.74 22.40
C LEU A 464 9.44 -9.72 23.26
N LYS A 465 10.48 -10.21 23.93
CA LYS A 465 11.29 -9.42 24.88
C LYS A 465 12.73 -9.26 24.43
N THR A 466 13.22 -10.17 23.59
CA THR A 466 14.60 -10.24 23.14
C THR A 466 14.69 -10.50 21.64
N PHE A 467 15.86 -10.25 21.07
CA PHE A 467 16.17 -10.63 19.69
C PHE A 467 16.00 -12.14 19.44
N LYS A 468 16.35 -12.99 20.43
CA LYS A 468 16.18 -14.45 20.33
C LYS A 468 14.72 -14.86 20.17
N ASP A 469 13.80 -14.12 20.78
CA ASP A 469 12.37 -14.38 20.64
C ASP A 469 11.89 -14.14 19.20
N ILE A 470 12.39 -13.09 18.53
CA ILE A 470 12.10 -12.86 17.10
C ILE A 470 12.55 -14.08 16.28
N GLU A 471 13.75 -14.57 16.51
CA GLU A 471 14.32 -15.69 15.75
C GLU A 471 13.49 -16.98 15.93
N ASN A 472 13.02 -17.24 17.16
CA ASN A 472 12.12 -18.36 17.43
C ASN A 472 10.76 -18.17 16.72
N LEU A 473 10.19 -16.96 16.79
CA LEU A 473 8.92 -16.65 16.15
C LEU A 473 9.01 -16.70 14.62
N LYS A 474 10.16 -16.36 14.01
CA LYS A 474 10.39 -16.53 12.58
C LYS A 474 10.30 -17.99 12.16
N LYS A 475 10.96 -18.90 12.89
CA LYS A 475 10.89 -20.36 12.63
C LYS A 475 9.45 -20.88 12.68
N ILE A 476 8.66 -20.42 13.65
CA ILE A 476 7.23 -20.77 13.74
C ILE A 476 6.45 -20.15 12.58
N ALA A 477 6.74 -18.89 12.24
CA ALA A 477 6.04 -18.15 11.20
C ALA A 477 6.29 -18.73 9.79
N GLU A 478 7.45 -19.31 9.52
CA GLU A 478 7.76 -20.05 8.29
C GLU A 478 6.73 -21.15 8.02
N GLN A 479 6.32 -21.86 9.07
CA GLN A 479 5.24 -22.84 9.00
C GLN A 479 3.87 -22.15 9.11
N ARG A 480 3.27 -21.83 7.95
CA ARG A 480 2.01 -21.08 7.88
C ARG A 480 0.89 -21.65 8.73
N ASP A 481 0.78 -22.97 8.82
CA ASP A 481 -0.28 -23.62 9.60
C ASP A 481 -0.02 -23.53 11.10
N GLN A 482 1.23 -23.68 11.55
CA GLN A 482 1.59 -23.41 12.95
C GLN A 482 1.29 -21.96 13.34
N TRP A 483 1.65 -21.00 12.49
CA TRP A 483 1.33 -19.58 12.73
C TRP A 483 -0.18 -19.32 12.78
N ARG A 484 -0.97 -19.99 11.94
CA ARG A 484 -2.44 -19.89 11.95
C ARG A 484 -3.03 -20.45 13.25
N ILE A 485 -2.51 -21.58 13.74
CA ILE A 485 -2.91 -22.17 15.02
C ILE A 485 -2.61 -21.18 16.16
N LEU A 486 -1.41 -20.60 16.18
CA LEU A 486 -1.02 -19.60 17.16
C LEU A 486 -1.94 -18.37 17.13
N CYS A 487 -2.21 -17.80 15.94
CA CYS A 487 -3.15 -16.68 15.80
C CYS A 487 -4.55 -17.03 16.32
N THR A 488 -5.03 -18.24 16.03
CA THR A 488 -6.35 -18.71 16.48
C THR A 488 -6.40 -18.88 17.99
N GLY A 489 -5.33 -19.36 18.60
CA GLY A 489 -5.19 -19.46 20.05
C GLY A 489 -5.27 -18.09 20.73
N ILE A 490 -4.51 -17.10 20.23
CA ILE A 490 -4.53 -15.72 20.76
C ILE A 490 -5.95 -15.13 20.67
N GLN A 491 -6.61 -15.35 19.54
CA GLN A 491 -7.97 -14.87 19.32
C GLN A 491 -8.95 -15.49 20.30
N LYS A 492 -8.92 -16.82 20.50
CA LYS A 492 -9.80 -17.52 21.45
C LYS A 492 -9.59 -17.03 22.89
N ALA A 493 -8.34 -16.86 23.31
CA ALA A 493 -8.00 -16.33 24.63
C ALA A 493 -8.53 -14.90 24.81
N ALA A 494 -8.42 -14.05 23.78
CA ALA A 494 -8.97 -12.70 23.82
C ALA A 494 -10.51 -12.67 23.83
N GLU A 495 -11.16 -13.57 23.10
CA GLU A 495 -12.62 -13.71 23.08
C GLU A 495 -13.16 -14.15 24.45
N ALA A 496 -12.50 -15.08 25.13
CA ALA A 496 -12.87 -15.53 26.48
C ALA A 496 -12.79 -14.39 27.52
N LEU A 497 -11.72 -13.60 27.49
CA LEU A 497 -11.58 -12.44 28.38
C LEU A 497 -12.65 -11.36 28.14
N GLN A 498 -13.17 -11.25 26.92
CA GLN A 498 -14.25 -10.30 26.62
C GLN A 498 -15.63 -10.81 27.04
N SER A 499 -15.90 -12.13 26.99
CA SER A 499 -17.21 -12.64 27.43
C SER A 499 -17.47 -12.34 28.90
N ASP A 500 -16.45 -12.43 29.75
CA ASP A 500 -16.56 -12.15 31.19
C ASP A 500 -16.88 -10.67 31.46
N ASP A 501 -16.26 -9.75 30.70
CA ASP A 501 -16.51 -8.30 30.76
C ASP A 501 -17.95 -7.94 30.31
N TYR A 502 -18.52 -8.64 29.33
CA TYR A 502 -19.89 -8.38 28.83
C TYR A 502 -20.99 -8.90 29.76
N ASP A 503 -20.71 -9.95 30.52
CA ASP A 503 -21.65 -10.50 31.51
C ASP A 503 -21.58 -9.73 32.85
N ALA A 504 -20.47 -9.03 33.13
CA ALA A 504 -20.31 -8.15 34.30
C ALA A 504 -21.05 -6.80 34.20
N GLU A 505 -21.27 -6.23 32.99
CA GLU A 505 -22.07 -5.00 32.76
C GLU A 505 -23.59 -5.15 33.06
N ARG A 506 -24.00 -6.26 33.70
CA ARG A 506 -25.39 -6.56 34.10
C ARG A 506 -25.69 -6.32 35.58
N ARG A 507 -24.78 -5.73 36.35
CA ARG A 507 -25.03 -5.36 37.76
C ARG A 507 -25.12 -3.85 37.92
#